data_AF-A0A1Z9LSI6-F1
#
_entry.id   AF-A0A1Z9LSI6-F1
#
_cell.length_a   1.000
_cell.length_b   1.000
_cell.length_c   1.000
_cell.angle_alpha   90.00
_cell.angle_beta   90.00
_cell.angle_gamma   90.00
#
_symmetry.space_group_name_H-M   'P 1'
#
loop_
_entity.id
_entity.type
_entity.pdbx_description
1 polymer ?
#
loop_
_entity_poly.entity_id
_entity_poly.type
_entity_poly.pdbx_seq_one_letter_code
_entity_poly.pdbx_strand_id
1 'polypeptide(L)'
;MPDITAKINVNTSAGPQKVAVTLPSAQAAGNSTLQLKLLGDVDTTDLNDGSLLQYRASDGKFVTRTEIVTTTGTLLFNCGNF
;
A
#
# COMPACT_ATOMS: atom_id res chain seq x y z
N MET A 1 15.15 -7.44 1.73
CA MET A 1 14.44 -8.69 2.09
C MET A 1 15.40 -9.83 1.83
N PRO A 2 15.53 -10.83 2.73
CA PRO A 2 16.33 -12.00 2.41
C PRO A 2 15.64 -12.81 1.31
N ASP A 3 16.41 -13.27 0.34
CA ASP A 3 15.93 -14.17 -0.71
C ASP A 3 15.58 -15.52 -0.08
N ILE A 4 14.32 -15.94 -0.20
CA ILE A 4 13.90 -17.28 0.21
C ILE A 4 14.20 -18.23 -0.95
N THR A 5 15.35 -18.89 -0.92
CA THR A 5 15.73 -19.87 -1.95
C THR A 5 15.42 -21.30 -1.50
N ALA A 6 14.58 -22.01 -2.26
CA ALA A 6 14.36 -23.44 -2.10
C ALA A 6 15.32 -24.22 -3.01
N LYS A 7 16.22 -25.02 -2.44
CA LYS A 7 17.09 -25.92 -3.22
C LYS A 7 16.35 -27.22 -3.51
N ILE A 8 15.99 -27.44 -4.77
CA ILE A 8 15.35 -28.69 -5.21
C ILE A 8 16.45 -29.65 -5.62
N ASN A 9 16.76 -30.62 -4.76
CA ASN A 9 17.71 -31.69 -5.09
C ASN A 9 16.98 -32.73 -5.95
N VAL A 10 17.42 -32.92 -7.19
CA VAL A 10 16.94 -33.99 -8.06
C VAL A 10 18.01 -35.07 -8.19
N ASN A 11 17.68 -36.30 -7.83
CA ASN A 11 18.54 -37.48 -7.94
C ASN A 11 18.10 -38.42 -9.08
N THR A 12 17.22 -37.96 -9.97
CA THR A 12 16.75 -38.72 -11.13
C THR A 12 16.80 -37.86 -12.40
N SER A 13 17.11 -38.49 -13.54
CA SER A 13 17.29 -37.83 -14.86
C SER A 13 16.05 -37.12 -15.41
N ALA A 14 14.88 -37.30 -14.78
CA ALA A 14 13.60 -36.80 -15.29
C ALA A 14 13.21 -35.39 -14.80
N GLY A 15 14.03 -34.76 -13.95
CA GLY A 15 13.74 -33.46 -13.36
C GLY A 15 12.50 -33.46 -12.44
N PRO A 16 12.20 -32.33 -11.78
CA PRO A 16 11.02 -32.24 -10.94
C PRO A 16 9.77 -32.06 -11.81
N GLN A 17 8.86 -33.04 -11.80
CA GLN A 17 7.68 -33.02 -12.68
C GLN A 17 6.56 -32.08 -12.19
N LYS A 18 6.51 -31.74 -10.91
CA LYS A 18 5.65 -30.67 -10.35
C LYS A 18 6.32 -30.04 -9.12
N VAL A 19 6.60 -28.74 -9.19
CA VAL A 19 7.03 -27.95 -8.05
C VAL A 19 5.89 -26.99 -7.73
N ALA A 20 5.23 -27.21 -6.58
CA ALA A 20 4.27 -26.26 -6.06
C ALA A 20 4.95 -25.46 -4.95
N VAL A 21 5.12 -24.16 -5.16
CA VAL A 21 5.48 -23.23 -4.09
C VAL A 21 4.16 -22.74 -3.52
N THR A 22 3.75 -23.29 -2.38
CA THR A 22 2.78 -22.61 -1.54
C THR A 22 3.51 -21.38 -1.00
N LEU A 23 3.25 -20.22 -1.58
CA LEU A 23 3.59 -18.95 -0.92
C LEU A 23 3.09 -19.10 0.52
N PRO A 24 3.94 -19.02 1.55
CA PRO A 24 3.47 -19.05 2.93
C PRO A 24 2.40 -17.98 2.98
N SER A 25 1.15 -18.42 3.16
CA SER A 25 -0.08 -17.62 3.04
C SER A 25 0.26 -16.24 3.50
N ALA A 26 0.40 -15.32 2.53
CA ALA A 26 1.01 -14.01 2.70
C ALA A 26 0.74 -13.58 4.13
N GLN A 27 1.77 -13.64 4.99
CA GLN A 27 1.67 -13.33 6.43
C GLN A 27 0.67 -12.22 6.52
N ALA A 28 -0.58 -12.53 6.91
CA ALA A 28 -1.71 -11.66 6.63
C ALA A 28 -1.30 -10.35 7.26
N ALA A 29 -0.88 -9.39 6.41
CA ALA A 29 0.07 -8.38 6.81
C ALA A 29 -0.57 -7.70 7.99
N GLY A 30 -0.10 -8.04 9.20
CA GLY A 30 -0.82 -7.70 10.41
C GLY A 30 -1.06 -6.21 10.31
N ASN A 31 -2.30 -5.75 10.46
CA ASN A 31 -2.76 -4.42 10.08
C ASN A 31 -1.78 -3.27 10.43
N SER A 32 -0.92 -3.47 11.44
CA SER A 32 0.25 -2.64 11.78
C SER A 32 1.37 -2.49 10.71
N THR A 33 1.43 -3.35 9.69
CA THR A 33 2.40 -3.29 8.59
C THR A 33 1.80 -2.74 7.30
N LEU A 34 0.47 -2.69 7.22
CA LEU A 34 -0.24 -2.15 6.06
C LEU A 34 -0.30 -0.63 6.19
N GLN A 35 0.71 0.04 5.65
CA GLN A 35 0.77 1.50 5.60
C GLN A 35 0.16 1.99 4.30
N LEU A 36 -0.66 3.05 4.38
CA LEU A 36 -1.28 3.67 3.20
C LEU A 36 -0.26 4.07 2.14
N LYS A 37 0.95 4.46 2.56
CA LYS A 37 2.08 4.78 1.66
C LYS A 37 2.60 3.62 0.81
N LEU A 38 2.24 2.37 1.14
CA LEU A 38 2.63 1.18 0.39
C LEU A 38 1.66 0.86 -0.76
N LEU A 39 0.51 1.53 -0.80
CA LEU A 39 -0.48 1.35 -1.84
C LEU A 39 -0.08 2.21 -3.05
N GLY A 40 -0.09 1.62 -4.25
CA GLY A 40 0.38 2.30 -5.47
C GLY A 40 -0.52 3.45 -5.95
N ASP A 41 -1.75 3.48 -5.47
CA ASP A 41 -2.74 4.54 -5.67
C ASP A 41 -2.63 5.66 -4.62
N VAL A 42 -1.72 5.57 -3.65
CA VAL A 42 -1.45 6.64 -2.68
C VAL A 42 -0.12 7.32 -3.03
N ASP A 43 -0.21 8.61 -3.35
CA ASP A 43 0.92 9.49 -3.54
C ASP A 43 1.32 10.14 -2.20
N THR A 44 2.41 9.64 -1.62
CA THR A 44 3.01 10.14 -0.38
C THR A 44 4.33 10.86 -0.62
N THR A 45 4.52 11.43 -1.82
CA THR A 45 5.77 12.16 -2.15
C THR A 45 6.03 13.27 -1.13
N ASP A 46 4.98 14.00 -0.72
CA ASP A 46 5.02 15.06 0.29
C ASP A 46 4.20 14.65 1.53
N LEU A 47 4.79 13.81 2.39
CA LEU A 47 4.16 13.36 3.64
C LEU A 47 4.73 14.14 4.83
N ASN A 48 3.94 15.08 5.36
CA ASN A 48 4.24 15.84 6.56
C ASN A 48 3.29 15.48 7.71
N ASP A 49 3.68 15.80 8.94
CA ASP A 49 2.77 15.69 10.08
C ASP A 49 1.53 16.59 9.88
N GLY A 50 0.37 16.11 10.31
CA GLY A 50 -0.92 16.77 10.06
C GLY A 50 -1.47 16.64 8.63
N SER A 51 -0.87 15.80 7.78
CA SER A 51 -1.39 15.55 6.43
C SER A 51 -2.73 14.80 6.45
N LEU A 52 -3.63 15.21 5.55
CA LEU A 52 -4.89 14.59 5.23
C LEU A 52 -4.83 13.93 3.84
N LEU A 53 -5.63 12.89 3.65
CA LEU A 53 -5.75 12.19 2.37
C LEU A 53 -6.88 12.79 1.54
N GLN A 54 -6.57 13.25 0.34
CA GLN A 54 -7.53 13.78 -0.62
C GLN A 54 -7.48 12.99 -1.92
N TYR A 55 -8.63 12.74 -2.55
CA TYR A 55 -8.67 12.13 -3.88
C TYR A 55 -8.32 13.17 -4.96
N ARG A 56 -7.38 12.82 -5.83
CA ARG A 56 -6.92 13.64 -6.95
C ARG A 56 -7.42 13.01 -8.25
N ALA A 57 -8.47 13.59 -8.81
CA ALA A 57 -9.11 13.04 -10.02
C ALA A 57 -8.22 13.09 -11.28
N SER A 58 -7.19 13.96 -11.32
CA SER A 58 -6.32 14.12 -12.50
C SER A 58 -5.49 12.88 -12.82
N ASP A 59 -5.11 12.10 -11.80
CA ASP A 59 -4.32 10.87 -11.95
C ASP A 59 -4.95 9.67 -11.23
N GLY A 60 -6.14 9.85 -10.65
CA GLY A 60 -6.90 8.80 -9.98
C GLY A 60 -6.28 8.33 -8.66
N LYS A 61 -5.41 9.13 -8.04
CA LYS A 61 -4.68 8.77 -6.81
C LYS A 61 -5.22 9.48 -5.57
N PHE A 62 -4.95 8.92 -4.40
CA PHE A 62 -5.03 9.65 -3.14
C PHE A 62 -3.72 10.40 -2.88
N VAL A 63 -3.80 11.67 -2.52
CA VAL A 63 -2.64 12.53 -2.22
C VAL A 63 -2.65 12.97 -0.77
N THR A 64 -1.48 13.00 -0.16
CA THR A 64 -1.28 13.61 1.16
C THR A 64 -1.11 15.12 1.03
N ARG A 65 -1.94 15.90 1.71
CA ARG A 65 -1.89 17.37 1.72
C ARG A 65 -2.08 17.89 3.14
N THR A 66 -1.50 19.02 3.48
CA THR A 66 -1.72 19.69 4.77
C THR A 66 -2.85 20.74 4.72
N GLU A 67 -3.35 21.05 3.52
CA GLU A 67 -4.42 22.03 3.29
C GLU A 67 -5.48 21.48 2.34
N ILE A 68 -6.73 21.87 2.57
CA ILE A 68 -7.84 21.64 1.64
C ILE A 68 -8.05 22.90 0.81
N VAL A 69 -7.79 22.81 -0.49
CA VAL A 69 -7.97 23.92 -1.44
C VAL A 69 -9.15 23.57 -2.35
N THR A 70 -10.30 24.17 -2.10
CA THR A 70 -11.49 24.06 -2.96
C THR A 70 -11.74 25.40 -3.64
N THR A 71 -11.48 25.51 -4.93
CA THR A 71 -11.85 26.71 -5.72
C THR A 71 -13.31 26.70 -6.16
N THR A 72 -13.96 25.54 -6.07
CA THR A 72 -15.40 25.35 -6.32
C THR A 72 -15.94 24.29 -5.36
N GLY A 73 -16.89 24.68 -4.50
CA GLY A 73 -17.53 23.78 -3.52
C GLY A 73 -17.46 24.33 -2.10
N THR A 74 -18.47 23.99 -1.29
CA THR A 74 -18.51 24.35 0.13
C THR A 74 -17.74 23.30 0.92
N LEU A 75 -16.72 23.73 1.65
CA LEU A 75 -16.06 22.92 2.68
C LEU A 75 -16.64 23.30 4.04
N LEU A 76 -17.48 22.44 4.63
CA LEU A 76 -18.08 22.67 5.94
C LEU A 76 -17.30 21.91 7.01
N PHE A 77 -16.62 22.63 7.90
CA PHE A 77 -16.12 22.09 9.16
C PHE A 77 -17.08 22.47 10.29
N ASN A 78 -17.83 21.50 10.80
CA ASN A 78 -18.59 21.67 12.03
C ASN A 78 -17.77 21.13 13.20
N CYS A 79 -17.15 22.02 13.96
CA CYS A 79 -16.32 21.68 15.12
C CYS A 79 -17.08 21.76 16.46
N GLY A 80 -18.41 21.82 16.44
CA GLY A 80 -19.23 21.98 17.64
C GLY A 80 -19.02 23.34 18.34
N ASN A 81 -19.47 23.44 19.58
CA ASN A 81 -19.22 24.59 20.44
C ASN A 81 -17.97 24.29 21.28
N PHE A 82 -16.96 25.13 21.16
CA PHE A 82 -15.68 24.98 21.87
C PHE A 82 -15.77 25.49 23.31
#